data_AF-F4S3B0-F1
#
_entry.id   AF-F4S3B0-F1
#
_cell.length_a   1.000
_cell.length_b   1.000
_cell.length_c   1.000
_cell.angle_alpha   90.00
_cell.angle_beta   90.00
_cell.angle_gamma   90.00
#
_symmetry.space_group_name_H-M   'P 1'
#
loop_
_entity.id
_entity.type
_entity.pdbx_description
1 polymer ?
#
loop_
_entity_poly.entity_id
_entity_poly.type
_entity_poly.pdbx_seq_one_letter_code
_entity_poly.pdbx_strand_id
1 'polypeptide(L)'
;MPIPISYTAVSGTTVRTTGNPVRVQPGEEALAHHMTPTRLVLKDDKGEPHSVPLKSLSLTLDTNFLHCNHTVYLSGTFGQNPVSRKVFIKHSALTQSEICSTVPDAKELAGRATISGIGKVVNVSLSLVDNPTNEEEQWHLTVDAKHKILDPKVKNHCLSVSFSISPVFMI
;
A
#
# COMPACT_ATOMS: atom_id res chain seq x y z
N MET A 1 -1.35 33.44 -7.07
CA MET A 1 -2.15 32.20 -7.08
C MET A 1 -1.64 31.29 -5.97
N PRO A 2 -2.47 30.77 -5.06
CA PRO A 2 -2.00 29.85 -4.02
C PRO A 2 -1.52 28.54 -4.67
N ILE A 3 -0.36 28.05 -4.21
CA ILE A 3 0.19 26.76 -4.64
C ILE A 3 -0.75 25.65 -4.14
N PRO A 4 -1.22 24.73 -5.01
CA PRO A 4 -2.04 23.62 -4.56
C PRO A 4 -1.24 22.75 -3.59
N ILE A 5 -1.67 22.67 -2.33
CA ILE A 5 -1.04 21.79 -1.35
C ILE A 5 -1.37 20.34 -1.75
N SER A 6 -0.32 19.58 -2.06
CA SER A 6 -0.42 18.16 -2.38
C SER A 6 -0.15 17.32 -1.15
N TYR A 7 -1.10 16.46 -0.84
CA TYR A 7 -1.07 15.54 0.28
C TYR A 7 -0.69 14.15 -0.22
N THR A 8 0.33 13.50 0.34
CA THR A 8 0.83 12.20 -0.13
C THR A 8 0.82 11.20 1.02
N ALA A 9 0.28 10.01 0.79
CA ALA A 9 0.40 8.90 1.73
C ALA A 9 1.71 8.16 1.47
N VAL A 10 2.42 7.81 2.54
CA VAL A 10 3.62 6.99 2.55
C VAL A 10 3.26 5.67 3.24
N SER A 11 3.73 4.55 2.71
CA SER A 11 3.63 3.26 3.36
C SER A 11 5.02 2.68 3.55
N GLY A 12 5.24 2.10 4.74
CA GLY A 12 6.36 1.22 5.03
C GLY A 12 5.82 -0.18 5.26
N THR A 13 6.22 -1.16 4.46
CA THR A 13 5.67 -2.51 4.56
C THR A 13 6.68 -3.57 4.17
N THR A 14 6.68 -4.67 4.92
CA THR A 14 7.31 -5.91 4.49
C THR A 14 6.37 -6.67 3.56
N VAL A 15 6.83 -6.89 2.33
CA VAL A 15 6.08 -7.55 1.29
C VAL A 15 6.87 -8.70 0.71
N ARG A 16 6.15 -9.68 0.17
CA ARG A 16 6.74 -10.75 -0.61
C ARG A 16 6.58 -10.46 -2.09
N THR A 17 7.64 -10.62 -2.86
CA THR A 17 7.56 -10.62 -4.33
C THR A 17 7.04 -11.96 -4.84
N THR A 18 6.09 -11.90 -5.77
CA THR A 18 5.36 -13.09 -6.28
C THR A 18 5.49 -13.31 -7.77
N GLY A 19 6.22 -12.42 -8.45
CA GLY A 19 6.52 -12.53 -9.87
C GLY A 19 7.71 -11.67 -10.22
N ASN A 20 8.15 -11.80 -11.47
CA ASN A 20 9.25 -11.00 -12.00
C ASN A 20 8.79 -9.55 -12.26
N PRO A 21 9.72 -8.57 -12.19
CA PRO A 21 9.45 -7.20 -12.58
C PRO A 21 9.01 -7.13 -14.05
N VAL A 22 8.01 -6.31 -14.33
CA VAL A 22 7.52 -6.04 -15.68
C VAL A 22 7.65 -4.55 -15.96
N ARG A 23 8.29 -4.20 -17.08
CA ARG A 23 8.42 -2.81 -17.52
C ARG A 23 7.04 -2.21 -17.83
N VAL A 24 6.75 -1.05 -17.26
CA VAL A 24 5.42 -0.40 -17.34
C VAL A 24 5.30 0.52 -18.55
N GLN A 25 6.38 1.18 -18.94
CA GLN A 25 6.44 2.04 -20.13
C GLN A 25 7.47 1.46 -21.10
N PRO A 26 7.05 1.00 -22.30
CA PRO A 26 7.97 0.61 -23.35
C PRO A 26 8.67 1.87 -23.87
N GLY A 27 9.99 1.89 -23.75
CA GLY A 27 10.90 2.92 -24.26
C GLY A 27 12.32 2.34 -24.25
N GLU A 28 13.28 2.97 -24.91
CA GLU A 28 14.67 2.47 -24.99
C GLU A 28 15.56 3.02 -23.85
N GLU A 29 14.99 3.82 -22.94
CA GLU A 29 15.75 4.43 -21.85
C GLU A 29 16.26 3.40 -20.84
N ALA A 30 17.49 3.58 -20.35
CA ALA A 30 18.11 2.75 -19.32
C ALA A 30 17.40 2.86 -17.95
N LEU A 31 16.71 3.98 -17.69
CA LEU A 31 15.87 4.17 -16.52
C LEU A 31 14.41 3.97 -16.93
N ALA A 32 13.74 3.00 -16.31
CA ALA A 32 12.33 2.75 -16.60
C ALA A 32 11.53 2.43 -15.36
N HIS A 33 10.23 2.67 -15.46
CA HIS A 33 9.29 2.23 -14.44
C HIS A 33 9.08 0.73 -14.57
N HIS A 34 9.32 0.00 -13.48
CA HIS A 34 9.12 -1.43 -13.37
C HIS A 34 8.07 -1.71 -12.30
N MET A 35 7.18 -2.65 -12.61
CA MET A 35 6.13 -3.07 -11.72
C MET A 35 6.38 -4.52 -11.32
N THR A 36 6.54 -4.77 -10.03
CA THR A 36 6.72 -6.13 -9.50
C THR A 36 5.45 -6.54 -8.76
N PRO A 37 4.87 -7.71 -9.05
CA PRO A 37 3.76 -8.26 -8.28
C PRO A 37 4.23 -8.60 -6.85
N THR A 38 3.59 -8.03 -5.84
CA THR A 38 3.87 -8.33 -4.44
C THR A 38 2.60 -8.76 -3.68
N ARG A 39 2.79 -9.33 -2.49
CA ARG A 39 1.72 -9.63 -1.55
C ARG A 39 2.02 -8.96 -0.23
N LEU A 40 1.01 -8.27 0.27
CA LEU A 40 0.95 -7.72 1.60
C LEU A 40 0.20 -8.71 2.49
N VAL A 41 0.74 -9.01 3.67
CA VAL A 41 0.08 -9.88 4.65
C VAL A 41 -0.49 -9.03 5.77
N LEU A 42 -1.81 -9.05 5.88
CA LEU A 42 -2.60 -8.35 6.90
C LEU A 42 -3.12 -9.35 7.92
N LYS A 43 -3.65 -8.84 9.04
CA LYS A 43 -4.48 -9.64 9.95
C LYS A 43 -5.95 -9.39 9.60
N ASP A 44 -6.74 -10.46 9.58
CA ASP A 44 -8.19 -10.34 9.53
C ASP A 44 -8.79 -10.01 10.91
N ASP A 45 -10.11 -9.98 10.98
CA ASP A 45 -10.89 -9.74 12.21
C ASP A 45 -10.65 -10.80 13.30
N LYS A 46 -10.18 -11.99 12.93
CA LYS A 46 -9.82 -13.09 13.84
C LYS A 46 -8.33 -13.09 14.20
N GLY A 47 -7.56 -12.13 13.67
CA GLY A 47 -6.12 -12.06 13.86
C GLY A 47 -5.32 -13.02 12.97
N GLU A 48 -5.97 -13.75 12.06
CA GLU A 48 -5.32 -14.69 11.17
C GLU A 48 -4.72 -13.99 9.93
N PRO A 49 -3.62 -14.51 9.37
CA PRO A 49 -2.93 -13.87 8.25
C PRO A 49 -3.78 -13.94 6.97
N HIS A 50 -4.08 -12.78 6.40
CA HIS A 50 -4.76 -12.62 5.12
C HIS A 50 -3.86 -11.92 4.10
N SER A 51 -3.65 -12.55 2.94
CA SER A 51 -2.79 -12.00 1.88
C SER A 51 -3.59 -11.16 0.87
N VAL A 52 -3.22 -9.90 0.72
CA VAL A 52 -3.79 -8.99 -0.27
C VAL A 52 -2.78 -8.67 -1.38
N PRO A 53 -3.21 -8.63 -2.66
CA PRO A 53 -2.33 -8.22 -3.76
C PRO A 53 -1.89 -6.76 -3.62
N LEU A 54 -0.60 -6.51 -3.74
CA LEU A 54 -0.01 -5.16 -3.81
C LEU A 54 0.92 -5.11 -5.02
N LYS A 55 0.96 -3.97 -5.71
CA LYS A 55 1.93 -3.78 -6.81
C LYS A 55 3.05 -2.88 -6.32
N SER A 56 4.29 -3.34 -6.40
CA SER A 56 5.42 -2.42 -6.24
C SER A 56 5.68 -1.74 -7.59
N LEU A 57 6.04 -0.46 -7.53
CA LEU A 57 6.42 0.33 -8.68
C LEU A 57 7.75 1.03 -8.38
N SER A 58 8.79 0.75 -9.15
CA SER A 58 10.08 1.41 -9.00
C SER A 58 10.50 2.11 -10.27
N LEU A 59 11.17 3.25 -10.14
CA LEU A 59 11.99 3.82 -11.20
C LEU A 59 13.42 3.42 -10.90
N THR A 60 13.95 2.44 -11.62
CA THR A 60 15.21 1.81 -11.26
C THR A 60 15.97 1.31 -12.48
N LEU A 61 17.26 1.07 -12.29
CA LEU A 61 18.14 0.37 -13.23
C LEU A 61 17.96 -1.14 -13.08
N ASP A 62 18.33 -1.89 -14.13
CA ASP A 62 18.13 -3.34 -14.21
C ASP A 62 18.80 -4.15 -13.08
N THR A 63 19.82 -3.59 -12.43
CA THR A 63 20.54 -4.23 -11.32
C THR A 63 19.81 -4.18 -9.97
N ASN A 64 18.76 -3.37 -9.85
CA ASN A 64 18.10 -3.06 -8.59
C ASN A 64 16.67 -3.58 -8.53
N PHE A 65 16.35 -4.58 -9.35
CA PHE A 65 15.02 -5.17 -9.37
C PHE A 65 14.71 -5.97 -8.11
N LEU A 66 13.42 -5.97 -7.77
CA LEU A 66 12.91 -6.90 -6.79
C LEU A 66 12.84 -8.29 -7.41
N HIS A 67 13.69 -9.21 -6.92
CA HIS A 67 13.71 -10.61 -7.34
C HIS A 67 12.45 -11.34 -6.87
N CYS A 68 11.93 -12.26 -7.67
CA CYS A 68 10.77 -13.09 -7.33
C CYS A 68 11.09 -14.00 -6.13
N ASN A 69 10.11 -14.23 -5.24
CA ASN A 69 10.22 -15.03 -4.01
C ASN A 69 11.09 -14.47 -2.89
N HIS A 70 11.45 -13.19 -2.96
CA HIS A 70 12.18 -12.51 -1.89
C HIS A 70 11.20 -11.74 -0.99
N THR A 71 11.56 -11.64 0.28
CA THR A 71 10.88 -10.79 1.26
C THR A 71 11.67 -9.51 1.39
N VAL A 72 10.99 -8.41 1.11
CA VAL A 72 11.60 -7.08 1.06
C VAL A 72 10.78 -6.11 1.88
N TYR A 73 11.47 -5.22 2.60
CA TYR A 73 10.87 -4.02 3.13
C TYR A 73 10.83 -2.96 2.03
N LEU A 74 9.65 -2.38 1.81
CA LEU A 74 9.45 -1.25 0.90
C LEU A 74 8.93 -0.06 1.69
N SER A 75 9.53 1.10 1.45
CA SER A 75 9.02 2.39 1.89
C SER A 75 8.81 3.30 0.68
N GLY A 76 7.73 4.06 0.69
CA GLY A 76 7.49 5.07 -0.33
C GLY A 76 6.03 5.42 -0.50
N THR A 77 5.69 6.08 -1.60
CA THR A 77 4.35 6.66 -1.75
C THR A 77 3.32 5.56 -2.02
N PHE A 78 2.28 5.52 -1.21
CA PHE A 78 1.13 4.63 -1.38
C PHE A 78 0.13 5.25 -2.35
N GLY A 79 -0.48 4.41 -3.19
CA GLY A 79 -1.54 4.82 -4.10
C GLY A 79 -2.57 3.72 -4.32
N GLN A 80 -3.79 4.12 -4.66
CA GLN A 80 -4.86 3.22 -5.06
C GLN A 80 -5.46 3.70 -6.38
N ASN A 81 -5.60 2.80 -7.34
CA ASN A 81 -6.31 3.14 -8.57
C ASN A 81 -7.81 3.34 -8.25
N PRO A 82 -8.42 4.48 -8.63
CA PRO A 82 -9.76 4.84 -8.18
C PRO A 82 -10.86 3.95 -8.78
N VAL A 83 -10.62 3.41 -9.97
CA VAL A 83 -11.60 2.58 -10.71
C VAL A 83 -11.46 1.12 -10.30
N SER A 84 -10.25 0.57 -10.41
CA SER A 84 -10.01 -0.86 -10.14
C SER A 84 -9.78 -1.18 -8.67
N ARG A 85 -9.66 -0.16 -7.80
CA ARG A 85 -9.31 -0.26 -6.37
C ARG A 85 -7.99 -0.98 -6.06
N LYS A 86 -7.19 -1.30 -7.09
CA LYS A 86 -5.88 -1.94 -6.95
C LYS A 86 -4.89 -0.97 -6.28
N VAL A 87 -4.21 -1.46 -5.26
CA VAL A 87 -3.22 -0.68 -4.50
C VAL A 87 -1.81 -0.89 -5.07
N PHE A 88 -0.97 0.12 -4.92
CA PHE A 88 0.42 0.08 -5.29
C PHE A 88 1.28 0.92 -4.33
N ILE A 89 2.56 0.57 -4.24
CA ILE A 89 3.58 1.34 -3.53
C ILE A 89 4.67 1.73 -4.52
N LYS A 90 4.97 3.02 -4.60
CA LYS A 90 6.11 3.52 -5.37
C LYS A 90 7.34 3.64 -4.48
N HIS A 91 8.43 3.01 -4.87
CA HIS A 91 9.69 2.99 -4.12
C HIS A 91 10.88 3.23 -5.06
N SER A 92 12.08 3.32 -4.49
CA SER A 92 13.35 3.34 -5.22
C SER A 92 14.32 2.33 -4.60
N ALA A 93 15.50 2.16 -5.22
CA ALA A 93 16.57 1.34 -4.65
C ALA A 93 17.01 1.83 -3.26
N LEU A 94 16.84 3.12 -2.94
CA LEU A 94 17.18 3.71 -1.64
C LEU A 94 16.10 3.46 -0.58
N THR A 95 14.87 3.14 -0.99
CA THR A 95 13.74 2.94 -0.08
C THR A 95 13.25 1.48 -0.08
N GLN A 96 14.11 0.57 -0.53
CA GLN A 96 13.91 -0.88 -0.42
C GLN A 96 15.04 -1.50 0.40
N SER A 97 14.74 -2.57 1.11
CA SER A 97 15.74 -3.38 1.82
C SER A 97 15.34 -4.84 1.73
N GLU A 98 16.24 -5.69 1.27
CA GLU A 98 16.02 -7.13 1.29
C GLU A 98 16.15 -7.65 2.72
N ILE A 99 15.15 -8.40 3.17
CA ILE A 99 15.14 -9.01 4.51
C ILE A 99 15.65 -10.44 4.41
N CYS A 100 15.06 -11.22 3.51
CA CYS A 100 15.44 -12.61 3.30
C CYS A 100 14.98 -13.13 1.93
N SER A 101 15.71 -14.12 1.43
CA SER A 101 15.36 -14.90 0.23
C SER A 101 14.46 -16.10 0.55
N THR A 102 14.34 -16.47 1.83
CA THR A 102 13.45 -17.55 2.30
C THR A 102 12.12 -16.97 2.74
N VAL A 103 11.05 -17.72 2.50
CA VAL A 103 9.68 -17.40 2.89
C VAL A 103 9.54 -17.39 4.42
N PRO A 104 9.33 -16.24 5.07
CA PRO A 104 8.91 -16.22 6.47
C PRO A 104 7.49 -16.74 6.59
N ASP A 105 7.12 -17.21 7.79
CA ASP A 105 5.73 -17.58 8.06
C ASP A 105 4.83 -16.35 7.84
N ALA A 106 3.69 -16.54 7.17
CA ALA A 106 2.70 -15.49 6.98
C ALA A 106 2.25 -14.89 8.33
N LYS A 107 2.22 -15.69 9.40
CA LYS A 107 1.93 -15.21 10.76
C LYS A 107 2.96 -14.21 11.27
N GLU A 108 4.23 -14.38 10.92
CA GLU A 108 5.29 -13.45 11.32
C GLU A 108 5.20 -12.13 10.56
N LEU A 109 4.71 -12.15 9.31
CA LEU A 109 4.56 -10.96 8.46
C LEU A 109 3.27 -10.18 8.72
N ALA A 110 2.24 -10.84 9.22
CA ALA A 110 0.91 -10.27 9.38
C ALA A 110 0.91 -9.03 10.27
N GLY A 111 0.43 -7.91 9.72
CA GLY A 111 0.28 -6.66 10.47
C GLY A 111 1.56 -5.83 10.60
N ARG A 112 2.65 -6.18 9.91
CA ARG A 112 3.90 -5.38 9.87
C ARG A 112 3.88 -4.24 8.84
N ALA A 113 2.71 -3.87 8.34
CA ALA A 113 2.56 -2.74 7.42
C ALA A 113 2.14 -1.49 8.18
N THR A 114 2.84 -0.40 7.94
CA THR A 114 2.51 0.93 8.40
C THR A 114 2.13 1.79 7.20
N ILE A 115 1.07 2.56 7.35
CA ILE A 115 0.69 3.59 6.39
C ILE A 115 0.60 4.89 7.18
N SER A 116 1.37 5.89 6.77
CA SER A 116 1.35 7.23 7.34
C SER A 116 1.10 8.23 6.22
N GLY A 117 0.17 9.14 6.41
CA GLY A 117 -0.18 10.09 5.36
C GLY A 117 -0.69 11.39 5.94
N ILE A 118 -0.31 12.50 5.31
CA ILE A 118 -0.95 13.79 5.54
C ILE A 118 -1.96 13.94 4.41
N GLY A 119 -3.23 14.15 4.77
CA GLY A 119 -4.38 14.23 3.86
C GLY A 119 -5.27 15.42 4.19
N LYS A 120 -5.94 16.00 3.18
CA LYS A 120 -7.09 16.86 3.47
C LYS A 120 -8.27 15.94 3.81
N VAL A 121 -8.70 15.94 5.06
CA VAL A 121 -9.93 15.23 5.47
C VAL A 121 -11.10 15.80 4.67
N VAL A 122 -11.80 14.93 3.96
CA VAL A 122 -12.99 15.25 3.16
C VAL A 122 -14.24 14.88 3.94
N ASN A 123 -14.21 13.76 4.64
CA ASN A 123 -15.33 13.25 5.41
C ASN A 123 -14.81 12.39 6.56
N VAL A 124 -15.54 12.40 7.67
CA VAL A 124 -15.32 11.52 8.81
C VAL A 124 -16.69 10.97 9.16
N SER A 125 -16.82 9.65 9.14
CA SER A 125 -18.03 8.96 9.54
C SER A 125 -17.72 7.97 10.65
N LEU A 126 -18.54 8.01 11.68
CA LEU A 126 -18.53 7.03 12.76
C LEU A 126 -19.80 6.22 12.61
N SER A 127 -19.67 4.92 12.39
CA SER A 127 -20.80 3.99 12.38
C SER A 127 -20.66 3.04 13.56
N LEU A 128 -21.67 3.01 14.42
CA LEU A 128 -21.83 1.96 15.40
C LEU A 128 -22.35 0.73 14.66
N VAL A 129 -21.66 -0.39 14.79
CA VAL A 129 -22.18 -1.67 14.33
C VAL A 129 -23.01 -2.22 15.46
N ASP A 130 -24.33 -2.07 15.33
CA ASP A 130 -25.30 -2.74 16.18
C ASP A 130 -25.21 -4.24 15.87
N ASN A 131 -24.35 -4.95 16.58
CA ASN A 131 -24.27 -6.40 16.46
C ASN A 131 -25.15 -7.01 17.57
N PRO A 132 -26.35 -7.55 17.25
CA PRO A 132 -27.27 -8.09 18.27
C PRO A 132 -26.73 -9.34 18.97
N THR A 133 -25.57 -9.85 18.57
CA THR A 133 -24.93 -11.06 19.09
C THR A 133 -23.63 -10.81 19.87
N ASN A 134 -23.16 -9.57 20.01
CA ASN A 134 -21.93 -9.25 20.75
C ASN A 134 -22.22 -8.12 21.74
N GLU A 135 -21.93 -8.33 23.03
CA GLU A 135 -22.20 -7.35 24.10
C GLU A 135 -21.25 -6.14 24.08
N GLU A 136 -20.29 -6.10 23.15
CA GLU A 136 -19.38 -4.98 22.96
C GLU A 136 -19.76 -4.19 21.69
N GLU A 137 -20.16 -2.93 21.90
CA GLU A 137 -20.40 -1.97 20.82
C GLU A 137 -19.12 -1.79 19.98
N GLN A 138 -19.13 -2.32 18.76
CA GLN A 138 -18.02 -2.13 17.83
C GLN A 138 -18.25 -0.87 17.01
N TRP A 139 -17.41 0.14 17.20
CA TRP A 139 -17.44 1.36 16.38
C TRP A 139 -16.49 1.24 15.19
N HIS A 140 -16.90 1.76 14.04
CA HIS A 140 -16.05 1.90 12.86
C HIS A 140 -15.90 3.38 12.53
N LEU A 141 -14.65 3.86 12.49
CA LEU A 141 -14.33 5.22 12.06
C LEU A 141 -13.80 5.15 10.63
N THR A 142 -14.57 5.70 9.69
CA THR A 142 -14.11 5.86 8.31
C THR A 142 -13.70 7.31 8.08
N VAL A 143 -12.44 7.51 7.69
CA VAL A 143 -11.90 8.82 7.35
C VAL A 143 -11.61 8.82 5.85
N ASP A 144 -12.35 9.65 5.13
CA ASP A 144 -12.07 9.92 3.73
C ASP A 144 -11.08 11.08 3.64
N ALA A 145 -9.91 10.84 3.05
CA ALA A 145 -8.93 11.90 2.83
C ALA A 145 -8.61 12.07 1.35
N LYS A 146 -8.52 13.32 0.92
CA LYS A 146 -8.03 13.67 -0.41
C LYS A 146 -6.51 13.74 -0.39
N HIS A 147 -5.90 12.96 -1.26
CA HIS A 147 -4.45 12.93 -1.48
C HIS A 147 -4.13 12.93 -2.98
N LYS A 148 -2.93 13.33 -3.38
CA LYS A 148 -2.51 13.25 -4.78
C LYS A 148 -2.03 11.83 -5.06
N ILE A 149 -2.63 11.19 -6.06
CA ILE A 149 -2.17 9.89 -6.55
C ILE A 149 -1.21 10.14 -7.69
N LEU A 150 -0.07 9.45 -7.66
CA LEU A 150 0.85 9.42 -8.78
C LEU A 150 0.66 8.10 -9.51
N ASP A 151 -0.16 8.10 -10.57
CA ASP A 151 -0.30 6.95 -11.46
C ASP A 151 0.77 7.05 -12.56
N PRO A 152 1.76 6.14 -12.63
CA PRO A 152 2.78 6.15 -13.69
C PRO A 152 2.19 5.85 -15.09
N LYS A 153 0.97 5.30 -15.16
CA LYS A 153 0.28 4.97 -16.42
C LYS A 153 -0.61 6.12 -16.90
N VAL A 154 -0.89 7.11 -16.06
CA VAL A 154 -1.82 8.20 -16.36
C VAL A 154 -1.21 9.53 -15.95
N LYS A 155 -1.00 10.43 -16.92
CA LYS A 155 -0.52 11.79 -16.64
C LYS A 155 -1.58 12.55 -15.81
N ASN A 156 -1.28 12.77 -14.52
CA ASN A 156 -1.94 13.70 -13.60
C ASN A 156 -3.47 13.58 -13.42
N HIS A 157 -3.93 12.82 -12.42
CA HIS A 157 -5.22 13.08 -11.78
C HIS A 157 -5.10 13.13 -10.25
N CYS A 158 -5.71 14.15 -9.65
CA CYS A 158 -5.89 14.29 -8.21
C CYS A 158 -7.15 13.52 -7.80
N LEU A 159 -7.05 12.53 -6.91
CA LEU A 159 -8.12 11.56 -6.63
C LEU A 159 -8.27 11.34 -5.12
N SER A 160 -9.51 11.18 -4.66
CA SER A 160 -9.81 10.91 -3.25
C SER A 160 -9.62 9.43 -2.92
N VAL A 161 -9.02 9.11 -1.77
CA VAL A 161 -8.96 7.74 -1.24
C VAL A 161 -9.58 7.71 0.15
N SER A 162 -10.38 6.68 0.36
CA SER A 162 -11.04 6.41 1.63
C SER A 162 -10.24 5.37 2.38
N PHE A 163 -9.96 5.61 3.66
CA PHE A 163 -9.46 4.59 4.56
C PHE A 163 -10.46 4.37 5.69
N SER A 164 -10.76 3.11 5.96
CA SER A 164 -11.58 2.72 7.10
C SER A 164 -10.65 2.22 8.20
N ILE A 165 -10.76 2.82 9.38
CA ILE A 165 -10.08 2.36 10.59
C ILE A 165 -11.13 1.62 11.40
N SER A 166 -11.01 0.30 11.42
CA SER A 166 -11.72 -0.53 12.38
C SER A 166 -10.78 -0.79 13.55
N PRO A 167 -11.26 -0.75 14.80
CA PRO A 167 -10.44 -1.17 15.93
C PRO A 167 -10.08 -2.65 15.73
N VAL A 168 -8.82 -2.91 15.36
CA VAL A 168 -8.17 -4.18 15.71
C VAL A 168 -7.73 -3.98 17.13
N PHE A 169 -8.31 -4.75 18.05
CA PHE A 169 -7.94 -4.79 19.46
C PHE A 169 -6.41 -4.78 19.59
N MET A 170 -5.88 -3.64 20.03
CA MET A 170 -4.53 -3.54 20.55
C MET A 170 -4.71 -3.79 22.05
N ILE A 171 -4.38 -5.01 22.48
CA ILE A 171 -4.21 -5.33 23.90
C ILE A 171 -2.94 -4.62 24.39
#